data_AF-V4VXP1-F1
#
_entry.id   AF-V4VXP1-F1
#
_cell.length_a   1.000
_cell.length_b   1.000
_cell.length_c   1.000
_cell.angle_alpha   90.00
_cell.angle_beta   90.00
_cell.angle_gamma   90.00
#
_symmetry.space_group_name_H-M   'P 1'
#
loop_
_entity.id
_entity.type
_entity.pdbx_description
1 polymer ?
#
loop_
_entity_poly.entity_id
_entity_poly.type
_entity_poly.pdbx_seq_one_letter_code
_entity_poly.pdbx_strand_id
1 'polypeptide(L)'
;MGKAKKAPKFAAMKKIITKRAIKNYKEDVLNPNKKDLTKEKMPRNVPNVSSALFFTHNTALGPPYRVLVDTNFINFSIQNKLDLEKGMMDCLYAKCTPCITDCVMAELEKLGQKYRVALRIAKDPRFERLPCTHKGTYADDCLVERVTQV
;
A
#
# COMPACT_ATOMS: atom_id res chain seq x y z
N MET A 1 2.97 -64.33 -4.97
CA MET A 1 4.39 -64.10 -5.30
C MET A 1 4.81 -62.72 -4.78
N GLY A 2 5.63 -62.65 -3.72
CA GLY A 2 6.06 -61.39 -3.12
C GLY A 2 7.20 -60.73 -3.91
N LYS A 3 7.07 -59.45 -4.24
CA LYS A 3 8.08 -58.68 -5.00
C LYS A 3 9.40 -58.59 -4.21
N ALA A 4 10.52 -58.74 -4.93
CA ALA A 4 11.86 -58.66 -4.36
C ALA A 4 12.10 -57.29 -3.68
N LYS A 5 12.67 -57.31 -2.46
CA LYS A 5 13.00 -56.10 -1.70
C LYS A 5 14.18 -55.39 -2.37
N LYS A 6 14.07 -54.05 -2.52
CA LYS A 6 15.18 -53.23 -3.06
C LYS A 6 16.39 -53.33 -2.15
N ALA A 7 17.54 -53.70 -2.72
CA ALA A 7 18.80 -53.78 -1.99
C ALA A 7 19.23 -52.40 -1.48
N PRO A 8 19.80 -52.31 -0.26
CA PRO A 8 20.33 -51.06 0.27
C PRO A 8 21.49 -50.57 -0.60
N LYS A 9 21.58 -49.25 -0.80
CA LYS A 9 22.68 -48.62 -1.54
C LYS A 9 23.92 -48.55 -0.65
N PHE A 10 25.05 -49.07 -1.14
CA PHE A 10 26.35 -48.92 -0.48
C PHE A 10 26.79 -47.45 -0.46
N ALA A 11 27.42 -47.03 0.65
CA ALA A 11 27.94 -45.67 0.87
C ALA A 11 26.90 -44.53 0.69
N ALA A 12 25.66 -44.74 1.12
CA ALA A 12 24.64 -43.69 1.14
C ALA A 12 25.00 -42.61 2.17
N MET A 13 25.50 -41.46 1.70
CA MET A 13 25.79 -40.29 2.55
C MET A 13 24.57 -39.36 2.65
N LYS A 14 24.47 -38.63 3.76
CA LYS A 14 23.49 -37.54 3.92
C LYS A 14 23.80 -36.46 2.89
N LYS A 15 22.77 -35.94 2.20
CA LYS A 15 22.97 -34.84 1.24
C LYS A 15 23.46 -33.60 1.99
N ILE A 16 24.69 -33.18 1.71
CA ILE A 16 25.29 -31.95 2.23
C ILE A 16 25.20 -30.88 1.15
N ILE A 17 25.01 -29.62 1.56
CA ILE A 17 25.00 -28.47 0.64
C ILE A 17 26.35 -28.42 -0.08
N THR A 18 26.30 -28.49 -1.40
CA THR A 18 27.51 -28.47 -2.24
C THR A 18 27.96 -27.03 -2.52
N LYS A 19 29.27 -26.83 -2.71
CA LYS A 19 29.82 -25.52 -3.11
C LYS A 19 29.20 -24.99 -4.41
N ARG A 20 28.79 -25.89 -5.32
CA ARG A 20 28.07 -25.52 -6.56
C ARG A 20 26.67 -24.96 -6.28
N ALA A 21 25.92 -25.55 -5.35
CA ALA A 21 24.61 -25.02 -4.98
C ALA A 21 24.70 -23.61 -4.38
N ILE A 22 25.72 -23.36 -3.55
CA ILE A 22 25.99 -22.04 -2.97
C ILE A 22 26.36 -21.03 -4.05
N LYS A 23 27.22 -21.43 -5.01
CA LYS A 23 27.64 -20.58 -6.12
C LYS A 23 26.46 -20.21 -7.03
N ASN A 24 25.62 -21.18 -7.39
CA ASN A 24 24.44 -20.93 -8.24
C ASN A 24 23.43 -20.00 -7.55
N TYR A 25 23.15 -20.22 -6.26
CA TYR A 25 22.28 -19.31 -5.50
C TYR A 25 22.85 -17.89 -5.43
N LYS A 26 24.17 -17.78 -5.23
CA LYS A 26 24.86 -16.49 -5.22
C LYS A 26 24.78 -15.80 -6.59
N GLU A 27 24.97 -16.55 -7.67
CA GLU A 27 24.83 -16.04 -9.04
C GLU A 27 23.39 -15.65 -9.39
N ASP A 28 22.37 -16.35 -8.89
CA ASP A 28 20.97 -16.00 -9.17
C ASP A 28 20.47 -14.81 -8.36
N VAL A 29 20.92 -14.65 -7.11
CA VAL A 29 20.52 -13.54 -6.23
C VAL A 29 21.33 -12.27 -6.48
N LEU A 30 22.64 -12.41 -6.76
CA LEU A 30 23.56 -11.27 -6.89
C LEU A 30 23.94 -10.92 -8.33
N ASN A 31 23.55 -11.67 -9.38
CA ASN A 31 23.88 -11.22 -10.74
C ASN A 31 23.16 -9.90 -11.07
N PRO A 32 23.89 -8.80 -11.28
CA PRO A 32 23.31 -7.56 -11.77
C PRO A 32 22.84 -7.72 -13.23
N ASN A 33 23.64 -8.44 -14.04
CA ASN A 33 23.46 -8.59 -15.49
C ASN A 33 22.12 -9.24 -15.89
N LYS A 34 21.52 -10.11 -15.06
CA LYS A 34 20.17 -10.67 -15.34
C LYS A 34 19.05 -9.63 -15.14
N LYS A 35 19.24 -8.65 -14.25
CA LYS A 35 18.29 -7.55 -14.02
C LYS A 35 18.38 -6.47 -15.10
N ASP A 36 19.54 -6.32 -15.74
CA ASP A 36 19.75 -5.30 -16.77
C ASP A 36 19.13 -5.74 -18.11
N LEU A 37 19.29 -7.02 -18.49
CA LEU A 37 18.66 -7.59 -19.69
C LEU A 37 17.11 -7.57 -19.67
N THR A 38 16.51 -7.63 -18.48
CA THR A 38 15.05 -7.51 -18.33
C THR A 38 14.59 -6.07 -18.41
N LYS A 39 15.38 -5.10 -17.90
CA LYS A 39 15.07 -3.67 -18.01
C LYS A 39 15.17 -3.15 -19.44
N GLU A 40 16.15 -3.61 -20.23
CA GLU A 40 16.33 -3.19 -21.63
C GLU A 40 15.19 -3.64 -22.56
N LYS A 41 14.47 -4.71 -22.20
CA LYS A 41 13.31 -5.22 -22.96
C LYS A 41 11.97 -4.64 -22.52
N MET A 42 11.93 -3.79 -21.48
CA MET A 42 10.68 -3.15 -21.08
C MET A 42 10.34 -2.00 -22.03
N PRO A 43 9.09 -1.89 -22.50
CA PRO A 43 8.66 -0.72 -23.25
C PRO A 43 8.83 0.53 -22.36
N ARG A 44 9.21 1.66 -22.98
CA ARG A 44 9.34 2.94 -22.28
C ARG A 44 7.95 3.36 -21.78
N ASN A 45 7.69 3.17 -20.48
CA ASN A 45 6.47 3.64 -19.85
C ASN A 45 6.62 5.13 -19.51
N VAL A 46 6.17 6.00 -20.41
CA VAL A 46 5.99 7.42 -20.09
C VAL A 46 4.58 7.58 -19.55
N PRO A 47 4.39 7.98 -18.27
CA PRO A 47 3.05 8.20 -17.74
C PRO A 47 2.38 9.32 -18.54
N ASN A 48 1.16 9.07 -19.01
CA ASN A 48 0.38 10.12 -19.67
C ASN A 48 -0.21 11.05 -18.60
N VAL A 49 -0.31 12.33 -18.93
CA VAL A 49 -0.98 13.30 -18.06
C VAL A 49 -2.49 13.10 -18.12
N SER A 50 -3.18 13.33 -17.00
CA SER A 50 -4.63 13.18 -16.94
C SER A 50 -5.33 14.14 -17.89
N SER A 51 -6.37 13.66 -18.57
CA SER A 51 -7.28 14.49 -19.36
C SER A 51 -8.08 15.48 -18.52
N ALA A 52 -8.18 15.24 -17.20
CA ALA A 52 -8.84 16.14 -16.25
C ALA A 52 -8.01 17.39 -15.91
N LEU A 53 -6.71 17.42 -16.23
CA LEU A 53 -5.87 18.58 -15.97
C LEU A 53 -5.83 19.51 -17.19
N PHE A 54 -6.32 20.74 -17.00
CA PHE A 54 -6.03 21.87 -17.88
C PHE A 54 -4.79 22.60 -17.34
N PHE A 55 -3.63 22.34 -17.94
CA PHE A 55 -2.33 22.71 -17.38
C PHE A 55 -2.15 22.16 -15.96
N THR A 56 -2.17 23.01 -14.94
CA THR A 56 -2.11 22.64 -13.51
C THR A 56 -3.48 22.61 -12.84
N HIS A 57 -4.52 23.11 -13.51
CA HIS A 57 -5.86 23.18 -12.95
C HIS A 57 -6.64 21.88 -13.22
N ASN A 58 -7.05 21.19 -12.17
CA ASN A 58 -7.86 19.98 -12.29
C ASN A 58 -9.35 20.34 -12.40
N THR A 59 -9.93 20.18 -13.59
CA THR A 59 -11.35 20.48 -13.86
C THR A 59 -12.32 19.41 -13.37
N ALA A 60 -11.83 18.23 -12.98
CA ALA A 60 -12.67 17.15 -12.45
C ALA A 60 -13.00 17.33 -10.95
N LEU A 61 -12.35 18.27 -10.27
CA LEU A 61 -12.66 18.59 -8.87
C LEU A 61 -13.92 19.46 -8.82
N GLY A 62 -15.05 18.84 -8.47
CA GLY A 62 -16.31 19.53 -8.24
C GLY A 62 -17.08 18.95 -7.05
N PRO A 63 -18.08 19.66 -6.53
CA PRO A 63 -18.95 19.13 -5.48
C PRO A 63 -19.77 17.92 -5.98
N PRO A 64 -19.95 16.86 -5.18
CA PRO A 64 -19.45 16.67 -3.82
C PRO A 64 -17.95 16.29 -3.78
N TYR A 65 -17.18 17.00 -2.95
CA TYR A 65 -15.75 16.74 -2.81
C TYR A 65 -15.50 15.46 -2.01
N ARG A 66 -14.64 14.59 -2.53
CA ARG A 66 -14.14 13.41 -1.81
C ARG A 66 -12.75 13.72 -1.28
N VAL A 67 -12.62 13.78 0.04
CA VAL A 67 -11.37 14.21 0.68
C VAL A 67 -10.74 13.03 1.39
N LEU A 68 -9.52 12.66 0.97
CA LEU A 68 -8.75 11.63 1.66
C LEU A 68 -8.20 12.18 2.97
N VAL A 69 -8.40 11.44 4.06
CA VAL A 69 -8.00 11.84 5.41
C VAL A 69 -6.86 10.96 5.92
N ASP A 70 -5.84 11.60 6.50
CA ASP A 70 -4.68 10.95 7.12
C ASP A 70 -4.79 10.91 8.67
N THR A 71 -4.00 10.04 9.30
CA THR A 71 -3.94 9.83 10.76
C THR A 71 -3.55 11.11 11.50
N ASN A 72 -2.58 11.86 10.98
CA ASN A 72 -2.13 13.11 11.60
C ASN A 72 -3.23 14.17 11.57
N PHE A 73 -3.98 14.26 10.47
CA PHE A 73 -5.09 15.20 10.35
C PHE A 73 -6.20 14.90 11.37
N ILE A 74 -6.51 13.62 11.59
CA ILE A 74 -7.49 13.20 12.61
C ILE A 74 -7.00 13.58 14.01
N ASN A 75 -5.72 13.36 14.31
CA ASN A 75 -5.13 13.69 15.60
C ASN A 75 -5.17 15.21 15.88
N PHE A 76 -4.81 16.03 14.90
CA PHE A 76 -4.90 17.49 15.03
C PHE A 76 -6.34 17.99 15.16
N SER A 77 -7.27 17.37 14.43
CA SER A 77 -8.70 17.72 14.52
C SER A 77 -9.24 17.46 15.93
N ILE A 78 -8.84 16.36 16.57
CA ILE A 78 -9.22 16.04 17.95
C ILE A 78 -8.60 17.01 18.95
N GLN A 79 -7.31 17.33 18.79
CA GLN A 79 -6.63 18.31 19.66
C GLN A 79 -7.31 19.68 19.62
N ASN A 80 -7.72 20.11 18.43
CA ASN A 80 -8.41 21.38 18.21
C ASN A 80 -9.93 21.31 18.44
N LYS A 81 -10.48 20.14 18.79
CA LYS A 81 -11.92 19.90 19.01
C LYS A 81 -12.78 20.26 17.79
N LEU A 82 -12.27 20.00 16.60
CA LEU A 82 -12.95 20.24 15.34
C LEU A 82 -13.74 18.99 14.91
N ASP A 83 -14.98 19.20 14.48
CA ASP A 83 -15.78 18.18 13.81
C ASP A 83 -15.36 18.12 12.34
N LEU A 84 -14.86 16.96 11.89
CA LEU A 84 -14.25 16.79 10.57
C LEU A 84 -15.22 17.11 9.43
N GLU A 85 -16.47 16.63 9.51
CA GLU A 85 -17.46 16.81 8.44
C GLU A 85 -17.88 18.28 8.32
N LYS A 86 -18.21 18.91 9.46
CA LYS A 86 -18.61 20.33 9.48
C LYS A 86 -17.44 21.23 9.12
N GLY A 87 -16.26 20.99 9.67
CA GLY A 87 -15.06 21.78 9.38
C GLY A 87 -14.67 21.72 7.90
N MET A 88 -14.85 20.58 7.24
CA MET A 88 -14.64 20.47 5.79
C MET A 88 -15.70 21.24 4.99
N MET A 89 -16.97 21.15 5.40
CA MET A 89 -18.08 21.84 4.75
C MET A 89 -17.95 23.36 4.86
N ASP A 90 -17.54 23.87 6.03
CA ASP A 90 -17.34 25.30 6.28
C ASP A 90 -16.10 25.84 5.54
N CYS A 91 -15.06 25.01 5.34
CA CYS A 91 -13.84 25.38 4.63
C CYS A 91 -14.05 25.45 3.11
N LEU A 92 -14.73 24.45 2.53
CA LEU A 92 -14.92 24.33 1.07
C LEU A 92 -16.25 24.90 0.57
N TYR A 93 -17.14 25.32 1.49
CA TYR A 93 -18.51 25.80 1.20
C TYR A 93 -19.32 24.85 0.30
N ALA A 94 -19.05 23.55 0.41
CA ALA A 94 -19.65 22.52 -0.43
C ALA A 94 -19.81 21.20 0.34
N LYS A 95 -20.66 20.31 -0.17
CA LYS A 95 -20.83 18.97 0.40
C LYS A 95 -19.51 18.20 0.26
N CYS A 96 -18.98 17.74 1.38
CA CYS A 96 -17.75 16.97 1.45
C CYS A 96 -18.04 15.58 2.00
N THR A 97 -17.45 14.56 1.38
CA THR A 97 -17.47 13.18 1.87
C THR A 97 -16.04 12.81 2.26
N PRO A 98 -15.73 12.73 3.56
CA PRO A 98 -14.41 12.35 4.01
C PRO A 98 -14.20 10.85 3.79
N CYS A 99 -13.07 10.49 3.18
CA CYS A 99 -12.72 9.13 2.82
C CYS A 99 -11.49 8.69 3.62
N ILE A 100 -11.56 7.52 4.27
CA ILE A 100 -10.48 6.93 5.05
C ILE A 100 -10.00 5.66 4.37
N THR A 101 -8.68 5.49 4.26
CA THR A 101 -8.09 4.28 3.70
C THR A 101 -7.88 3.21 4.77
N ASP A 102 -7.87 1.95 4.36
CA ASP A 102 -7.59 0.85 5.29
C ASP A 102 -6.19 0.94 5.94
N CYS A 103 -5.21 1.56 5.29
CA CYS A 103 -3.89 1.78 5.88
C CYS A 103 -3.89 2.82 6.99
N VAL A 104 -4.55 3.96 6.77
CA VAL A 104 -4.75 4.99 7.80
C VAL A 104 -5.45 4.38 9.01
N MET A 105 -6.43 3.50 8.76
CA MET A 105 -7.13 2.79 9.82
C MET A 105 -6.19 1.83 10.59
N ALA A 106 -5.37 1.08 9.88
CA ALA A 106 -4.40 0.17 10.49
C ALA A 106 -3.31 0.91 11.29
N GLU A 107 -2.88 2.09 10.84
CA GLU A 107 -1.95 2.95 11.59
C GLU A 107 -2.57 3.48 12.88
N LEU A 108 -3.83 3.94 12.84
CA LEU A 108 -4.56 4.34 14.05
C LEU A 108 -4.70 3.19 15.06
N GLU A 109 -4.88 1.95 14.59
CA GLU A 109 -4.93 0.77 15.45
C GLU A 109 -3.56 0.46 16.08
N LYS A 110 -2.45 0.70 15.35
CA LYS A 110 -1.08 0.53 15.86
C LYS A 110 -0.69 1.55 16.92
N LEU A 111 -1.20 2.77 16.84
CA LEU A 111 -0.95 3.83 17.83
C LEU A 111 -1.53 3.49 19.23
N GLY A 112 -2.38 2.47 19.33
CA GLY A 112 -2.79 1.85 20.57
C GLY A 112 -3.91 2.58 21.32
N GLN A 113 -4.05 2.29 22.62
CA GLN A 113 -5.22 2.70 23.41
C GLN A 113 -5.36 4.22 23.60
N LYS A 114 -4.24 4.97 23.52
CA LYS A 114 -4.25 6.44 23.65
C LYS A 114 -5.12 7.11 22.59
N TYR A 115 -5.22 6.50 21.40
CA TYR A 115 -5.94 7.03 20.24
C TYR A 115 -7.30 6.35 20.03
N ARG A 116 -7.87 5.73 21.07
CA ARG A 116 -9.18 5.06 20.98
C ARG A 116 -10.32 5.99 20.58
N VAL A 117 -10.23 7.27 20.93
CA VAL A 117 -11.21 8.29 20.51
C VAL A 117 -11.10 8.53 19.01
N ALA A 118 -9.88 8.70 18.48
CA ALA A 118 -9.64 8.82 17.04
C ALA A 118 -10.15 7.61 16.27
N LEU A 119 -9.90 6.41 16.79
CA LEU A 119 -10.38 5.16 16.19
C LEU A 119 -11.92 5.07 16.14
N ARG A 120 -12.62 5.60 17.15
CA ARG A 120 -14.09 5.65 17.15
C ARG A 120 -14.63 6.64 16.13
N ILE A 121 -14.00 7.81 16.02
CA ILE A 121 -14.38 8.83 15.03
C ILE A 121 -14.14 8.28 13.62
N ALA A 122 -12.99 7.66 13.35
CA ALA A 122 -12.68 7.06 12.05
C ALA A 122 -13.63 5.91 11.65
N LYS A 123 -14.36 5.30 12.60
CA LYS A 123 -15.37 4.25 12.34
C LYS A 123 -16.78 4.80 12.17
N ASP A 124 -16.97 6.12 12.21
CA ASP A 124 -18.30 6.72 12.01
C ASP A 124 -18.79 6.45 10.58
N PRO A 125 -20.06 6.00 10.39
CA PRO A 125 -20.63 5.71 9.07
C PRO A 125 -20.65 6.90 8.10
N ARG A 126 -20.43 8.13 8.58
CA ARG A 126 -20.29 9.32 7.73
C ARG A 126 -19.01 9.30 6.88
N PHE A 127 -17.99 8.57 7.33
CA PHE A 127 -16.74 8.39 6.58
C PHE A 127 -16.88 7.26 5.58
N GLU A 128 -16.47 7.51 4.34
CA GLU A 128 -16.39 6.47 3.34
C GLU A 128 -15.09 5.69 3.51
N ARG A 129 -15.19 4.37 3.66
CA ARG A 129 -14.02 3.50 3.83
C ARG A 129 -13.56 2.97 2.47
N LEU A 130 -12.32 3.26 2.12
CA LEU A 130 -11.74 2.86 0.85
C LEU A 130 -10.73 1.71 1.04
N PRO A 131 -11.00 0.51 0.49
CA PRO A 131 -10.11 -0.63 0.65
C PRO A 131 -8.78 -0.40 -0.06
N CYS A 132 -7.69 -0.94 0.49
CA CYS A 132 -6.37 -0.87 -0.12
C CYS A 132 -5.79 -2.26 -0.38
N THR A 133 -5.16 -2.46 -1.53
CA THR A 133 -4.67 -3.77 -2.01
C THR A 133 -3.15 -3.82 -2.12
N HIS A 134 -2.42 -3.14 -1.23
CA HIS A 134 -0.97 -3.16 -1.20
C HIS A 134 -0.46 -3.87 0.06
N LYS A 135 0.79 -4.32 0.01
CA LYS A 135 1.43 -4.98 1.13
C LYS A 135 2.07 -3.94 2.05
N GLY A 136 1.71 -3.97 3.32
CA GLY A 136 2.15 -2.99 4.30
C GLY A 136 0.98 -2.14 4.77
N THR A 137 1.25 -1.18 5.65
CA THR A 137 0.23 -0.26 6.17
C THR A 137 0.75 1.16 6.19
N TYR A 138 1.69 1.51 5.31
CA TYR A 138 2.26 2.85 5.29
C TYR A 138 1.29 3.77 4.53
N ALA A 139 0.61 4.64 5.27
CA ALA A 139 -0.50 5.42 4.73
C ALA A 139 -0.03 6.43 3.68
N ASP A 140 1.14 7.06 3.87
CA ASP A 140 1.65 8.08 2.96
C ASP A 140 1.81 7.55 1.54
N ASP A 141 2.50 6.40 1.38
CA ASP A 141 2.70 5.77 0.06
C ASP A 141 1.36 5.41 -0.57
N CYS A 142 0.41 4.88 0.21
CA CYS A 142 -0.93 4.56 -0.28
C CYS A 142 -1.68 5.80 -0.77
N LEU A 143 -1.58 6.91 -0.05
CA LEU A 143 -2.26 8.17 -0.39
C LEU A 143 -1.64 8.77 -1.65
N VAL A 144 -0.31 8.79 -1.74
CA VAL A 144 0.41 9.30 -2.92
C VAL A 144 0.10 8.44 -4.15
N GLU A 145 0.18 7.12 -4.05
CA GLU A 145 -0.15 6.21 -5.15
C GLU A 145 -1.60 6.41 -5.62
N ARG A 146 -2.54 6.56 -4.68
CA ARG A 146 -3.97 6.74 -5.01
C ARG A 146 -4.25 8.07 -5.69
N VAL A 147 -3.58 9.16 -5.29
CA VAL A 147 -3.75 10.48 -5.93
C VAL A 147 -3.02 10.53 -7.28
N THR A 148 -1.93 9.77 -7.42
CA THR A 148 -1.13 9.71 -8.66
C THR A 148 -1.73 8.78 -9.71
N GLN A 149 -2.56 7.82 -9.30
CA GLN A 149 -3.33 6.97 -10.22
C GLN A 149 -4.34 7.84 -10.98
N VAL A 150 -3.99 8.12 -12.23
CA VAL A 150 -4.79 8.81 -13.25
C VAL A 150 -5.49 7.80 -14.14
#